data_AF-A0A5N5MLA7-F1
#
_entry.id   AF-A0A5N5MLA7-F1
#
_cell.length_a   1.000
_cell.length_b   1.000
_cell.length_c   1.000
_cell.angle_alpha   90.00
_cell.angle_beta   90.00
_cell.angle_gamma   90.00
#
_symmetry.space_group_name_H-M   'P 1'
#
loop_
_entity.id
_entity.type
_entity.pdbx_description
1 polymer ?
#
loop_
_entity_poly.entity_id
_entity_poly.type
_entity_poly.pdbx_seq_one_letter_code
_entity_poly.pdbx_strand_id
1 'polypeptide(L)'
;MHIRNNNILQTAVVRSYIELSKMMMKKMWVWMWLTLLSCDRCHGCFEEERSGLLEIKALINPNSIFGHLGDWTANKELDIANCCEWYGIKCDSTTRRVIQLSLAGARDFGLGDWVLNASLFLPFKELQGLNLSRNRLESCFENEVFGST
;
A
#
# COMPACT_ATOMS: atom_id res chain seq x y z
N MET A 1 -59.24 37.58 -14.36
CA MET A 1 -57.82 37.53 -14.77
C MET A 1 -56.96 37.06 -13.59
N HIS A 2 -57.03 35.78 -13.19
CA HIS A 2 -56.35 35.32 -11.95
C HIS A 2 -55.64 33.95 -12.04
N ILE A 3 -55.74 33.23 -13.17
CA ILE A 3 -55.21 31.87 -13.32
C ILE A 3 -53.79 31.85 -13.91
N ARG A 4 -53.36 32.91 -14.62
CA ARG A 4 -52.03 32.97 -15.26
C ARG A 4 -50.85 33.15 -14.28
N ASN A 5 -51.06 33.81 -13.14
CA ASN A 5 -49.96 34.10 -12.20
C ASN A 5 -49.48 32.87 -11.42
N ASN A 6 -50.36 31.94 -11.06
CA ASN A 6 -49.97 30.78 -10.26
C ASN A 6 -49.06 29.83 -11.06
N ASN A 7 -49.34 29.63 -12.35
CA ASN A 7 -48.50 28.80 -13.23
C ASN A 7 -47.12 29.41 -13.51
N ILE A 8 -47.03 30.75 -13.58
CA ILE A 8 -45.76 31.46 -13.77
C ILE A 8 -44.91 31.39 -12.50
N LEU A 9 -45.53 31.54 -11.33
CA LEU A 9 -44.86 31.39 -10.03
C LEU A 9 -44.39 29.94 -9.81
N GLN A 10 -45.23 28.95 -10.13
CA GLN A 10 -44.87 27.53 -10.05
C GLN A 10 -43.71 27.18 -10.98
N THR A 11 -43.74 27.66 -12.23
CA THR A 11 -42.63 27.44 -13.18
C THR A 11 -41.35 28.16 -12.76
N ALA A 12 -41.43 29.36 -12.17
CA ALA A 12 -40.27 30.07 -11.62
C ALA A 12 -39.66 29.36 -10.41
N VAL A 13 -40.47 28.79 -9.52
CA VAL A 13 -40.01 28.01 -8.35
C VAL A 13 -39.34 26.71 -8.79
N VAL A 14 -39.96 25.96 -9.72
CA VAL A 14 -39.37 24.73 -10.28
C VAL A 14 -38.05 25.03 -11.00
N ARG A 15 -37.99 26.12 -11.78
CA ARG A 15 -36.75 26.56 -12.43
C ARG A 15 -35.67 26.92 -11.42
N SER A 16 -36.02 27.64 -10.35
CA SER A 16 -35.09 28.00 -9.28
C SER A 16 -34.56 26.76 -8.55
N TYR A 17 -35.42 25.78 -8.27
CA TYR A 17 -35.03 24.49 -7.68
C TYR A 17 -34.06 23.70 -8.58
N ILE A 18 -34.32 23.67 -9.90
CA ILE A 18 -33.46 23.01 -10.88
C ILE A 18 -32.10 23.71 -10.99
N GLU A 19 -32.04 25.04 -10.98
CA GLU A 19 -30.75 25.75 -11.02
C GLU A 19 -29.96 25.57 -9.71
N LEU A 20 -30.63 25.59 -8.56
CA LEU A 20 -30.01 25.27 -7.28
C LEU A 20 -29.48 23.82 -7.27
N SER A 21 -30.23 22.84 -7.77
CA SER A 21 -29.78 21.45 -7.84
C SER A 21 -28.60 21.26 -8.80
N LYS A 22 -28.62 21.92 -9.96
CA LYS A 22 -27.47 21.96 -10.90
C LYS A 22 -26.23 22.60 -10.27
N MET A 23 -26.39 23.68 -9.50
CA MET A 23 -25.29 24.33 -8.77
C MET A 23 -24.72 23.42 -7.68
N MET A 24 -25.57 22.70 -6.94
CA MET A 24 -25.15 21.72 -5.94
C MET A 24 -24.41 20.54 -6.56
N MET A 25 -24.90 20.02 -7.70
CA MET A 25 -24.23 18.96 -8.45
C MET A 25 -22.87 19.43 -9.00
N LYS A 26 -22.79 20.61 -9.62
CA LYS A 26 -21.51 21.17 -10.08
C LYS A 26 -20.51 21.34 -8.95
N LYS A 27 -20.95 21.83 -7.78
CA LYS A 27 -20.09 21.91 -6.60
C LYS A 27 -19.61 20.53 -6.19
N MET A 28 -20.50 19.55 -6.05
CA MET A 28 -20.15 18.17 -5.68
C MET A 28 -19.16 17.54 -6.66
N TRP A 29 -19.29 17.82 -7.96
CA TRP A 29 -18.33 17.39 -8.97
C TRP A 29 -17.00 18.14 -8.82
N VAL A 30 -17.00 19.46 -8.62
CA VAL A 30 -15.78 20.23 -8.33
C VAL A 30 -15.05 19.67 -7.10
N TRP A 31 -15.76 19.38 -6.00
CA TRP A 31 -15.19 18.74 -4.81
C TRP A 31 -14.68 17.32 -5.11
N MET A 32 -15.41 16.51 -5.89
CA MET A 32 -14.98 15.19 -6.32
C MET A 32 -13.68 15.26 -7.16
N TRP A 33 -13.62 16.16 -8.14
CA TRP A 33 -12.42 16.44 -8.92
C TRP A 33 -11.28 16.95 -8.06
N LEU A 34 -11.53 17.86 -7.11
CA LEU A 34 -10.55 18.32 -6.11
C LEU A 34 -10.03 17.18 -5.24
N THR A 35 -10.88 16.23 -4.82
CA THR A 35 -10.46 15.04 -4.07
C THR A 35 -9.74 14.01 -4.93
N LEU A 36 -10.10 13.85 -6.21
CA LEU A 36 -9.37 13.01 -7.17
C LEU A 36 -7.97 13.59 -7.48
N LEU A 37 -7.84 14.92 -7.47
CA LEU A 37 -6.58 15.66 -7.60
C LEU A 37 -5.77 15.77 -6.30
N SER A 38 -6.22 15.15 -5.19
CA SER A 38 -5.54 15.25 -3.88
C SER A 38 -4.55 14.10 -3.57
N CYS A 39 -4.19 13.25 -4.54
CA CYS A 39 -3.19 12.18 -4.35
C CYS A 39 -1.88 12.46 -5.11
N ASP A 40 -1.41 13.70 -5.10
CA ASP A 40 -0.02 14.02 -5.54
C ASP A 40 1.04 13.58 -4.51
N ARG A 41 0.58 13.02 -3.37
CA ARG A 41 1.37 12.70 -2.18
C ARG A 41 0.86 11.47 -1.43
N CYS A 42 0.43 10.44 -2.16
CA CYS A 42 0.30 9.11 -1.56
C CYS A 42 1.72 8.58 -1.26
N HIS A 43 2.27 9.06 -0.13
CA HIS A 43 3.61 8.81 0.36
C HIS A 43 3.74 7.33 0.70
N GLY A 44 4.23 6.51 -0.23
CA GLY A 44 4.32 5.06 -0.06
C GLY A 44 5.23 4.39 -1.07
N CYS A 45 5.53 3.12 -0.82
CA CYS A 45 5.83 2.17 -1.89
C CYS A 45 4.51 1.71 -2.53
N PHE A 46 4.59 0.92 -3.60
CA PHE A 46 3.41 0.46 -4.32
C PHE A 46 2.58 -0.52 -3.47
N GLU A 47 1.28 -0.63 -3.78
CA GLU A 47 0.35 -1.48 -3.01
C GLU A 47 0.79 -2.95 -3.02
N GLU A 48 1.25 -3.46 -4.17
CA GLU A 48 1.80 -4.81 -4.30
C GLU A 48 3.05 -5.03 -3.44
N GLU A 49 3.94 -4.05 -3.35
CA GLU A 49 5.15 -4.12 -2.52
C GLU A 49 4.77 -4.07 -1.04
N ARG A 50 3.87 -3.17 -0.65
CA ARG A 50 3.35 -3.06 0.71
C ARG A 50 2.69 -4.36 1.15
N SER A 51 1.85 -4.95 0.30
CA SER A 51 1.19 -6.23 0.57
C SER A 51 2.23 -7.34 0.76
N GLY A 52 3.22 -7.42 -0.13
CA GLY A 52 4.32 -8.39 -0.02
C GLY A 52 5.12 -8.26 1.29
N LEU A 53 5.38 -7.03 1.75
CA LEU A 53 6.05 -6.80 3.03
C LEU A 53 5.22 -7.30 4.22
N LEU A 54 3.90 -7.05 4.21
CA LEU A 54 3.02 -7.52 5.27
C LEU A 54 2.91 -9.05 5.29
N GLU A 55 2.92 -9.69 4.11
CA GLU A 55 2.99 -11.15 3.99
C GLU A 55 4.31 -11.70 4.54
N ILE A 56 5.44 -11.09 4.17
CA ILE A 56 6.76 -11.43 4.73
C ILE A 56 6.75 -11.33 6.25
N LYS A 57 6.19 -10.26 6.82
CA LYS A 57 6.08 -10.09 8.27
C LYS A 57 5.30 -11.24 8.91
N ALA A 58 4.14 -11.59 8.35
CA ALA A 58 3.29 -12.66 8.86
C ALA A 58 4.00 -14.03 8.86
N LEU A 59 4.87 -14.29 7.88
CA LEU A 59 5.60 -15.55 7.75
C LEU A 59 6.86 -15.63 8.59
N ILE A 60 7.58 -14.51 8.74
CA ILE A 60 8.85 -14.47 9.46
C ILE A 60 8.62 -14.38 10.96
N ASN A 61 7.67 -13.55 11.38
CA ASN A 61 7.44 -13.30 12.80
C ASN A 61 6.01 -12.83 13.08
N PRO A 62 5.03 -13.75 13.07
CA PRO A 62 3.60 -13.42 13.18
C PRO A 62 3.24 -12.74 14.51
N ASN A 63 4.01 -12.99 15.57
CA ASN A 63 3.73 -12.49 16.92
C ASN A 63 4.59 -11.26 17.30
N SER A 64 5.42 -10.75 16.38
CA SER A 64 6.30 -9.62 16.67
C SER A 64 5.52 -8.30 16.69
N ILE A 65 5.20 -7.87 17.91
CA ILE A 65 4.72 -6.52 18.22
C ILE A 65 5.92 -5.55 18.41
N PHE A 66 7.11 -6.08 18.73
CA PHE A 66 8.32 -5.31 19.03
C PHE A 66 9.53 -5.90 18.28
N GLY A 67 10.44 -5.04 17.78
CA GLY A 67 11.66 -5.47 17.09
C GLY A 67 11.78 -4.94 15.66
N HIS A 68 12.62 -5.58 14.84
CA HIS A 68 13.01 -5.11 13.49
C HIS A 68 11.84 -4.93 12.50
N LEU A 69 10.66 -5.52 12.75
CA LEU A 69 9.46 -5.41 11.90
C LEU A 69 8.27 -4.75 12.64
N GLY A 70 8.51 -4.15 13.81
CA GLY A 70 7.43 -3.62 14.66
C GLY A 70 6.63 -2.48 14.01
N ASP A 71 7.29 -1.67 13.19
CA ASP A 71 6.75 -0.51 12.48
C ASP A 71 6.06 -0.85 11.15
N TRP A 72 6.17 -2.09 10.67
CA TRP A 72 5.45 -2.59 9.50
C TRP A 72 3.98 -2.82 9.86
N THR A 73 3.15 -1.78 9.77
CA THR A 73 1.76 -1.82 10.26
C THR A 73 0.74 -1.95 9.13
N ALA A 74 -0.32 -2.72 9.39
CA ALA A 74 -1.48 -2.89 8.50
C ALA A 74 -2.59 -1.87 8.80
N ASN A 75 -2.28 -0.86 9.62
CA ASN A 75 -3.28 -0.03 10.28
C ASN A 75 -3.82 1.04 9.33
N LYS A 76 -4.94 0.74 8.65
CA LYS A 76 -6.13 1.60 8.53
C LYS A 76 -5.89 3.12 8.56
N GLU A 77 -5.95 3.64 9.78
CA GLU A 77 -5.96 5.07 10.07
C GLU A 77 -4.57 5.73 9.90
N LEU A 78 -3.53 4.90 9.86
CA LEU A 78 -2.15 5.20 9.47
C LEU A 78 -1.85 4.64 8.07
N ASP A 79 -2.82 4.27 7.22
CA ASP A 79 -2.58 3.72 5.87
C ASP A 79 -1.89 4.71 4.91
N ILE A 80 -1.60 5.91 5.38
CA ILE A 80 -0.71 6.91 4.78
C ILE A 80 0.76 6.60 5.10
N ALA A 81 1.06 5.63 5.97
CA ALA A 81 2.40 5.30 6.42
C ALA A 81 3.20 4.72 5.27
N ASN A 82 4.14 5.53 4.83
CA ASN A 82 5.04 5.25 3.73
C ASN A 82 5.91 4.04 4.06
N CYS A 83 5.72 2.91 3.38
CA CYS A 83 6.53 1.73 3.68
C CYS A 83 8.04 1.97 3.47
N CYS A 84 8.41 2.98 2.67
CA CYS A 84 9.79 3.41 2.50
C CYS A 84 10.43 4.02 3.76
N GLU A 85 9.62 4.34 4.77
CA GLU A 85 10.07 4.84 6.07
C GLU A 85 10.17 3.72 7.11
N TRP A 86 9.71 2.50 6.78
CA TRP A 86 9.86 1.37 7.67
C TRP A 86 11.32 0.95 7.80
N TYR A 87 11.66 0.48 8.98
CA TYR A 87 12.98 -0.03 9.30
C TYR A 87 13.38 -1.14 8.33
N GLY A 88 14.60 -1.04 7.82
CA GLY A 88 15.16 -2.02 6.90
C GLY A 88 14.69 -1.87 5.45
N ILE A 89 13.88 -0.86 5.12
CA ILE A 89 13.43 -0.60 3.75
C ILE A 89 14.13 0.63 3.19
N LYS A 90 14.62 0.52 1.95
CA LYS A 90 15.09 1.65 1.16
C LYS A 90 14.35 1.67 -0.16
N CYS A 91 13.79 2.83 -0.48
CA CYS A 91 13.18 3.08 -1.78
C CYS A 91 14.05 3.97 -2.65
N ASP A 92 13.88 3.85 -3.96
CA ASP A 92 14.40 4.82 -4.92
C ASP A 92 13.64 6.15 -4.79
N SER A 93 14.36 7.27 -4.85
CA SER A 93 13.76 8.60 -4.70
C SER A 93 12.93 9.01 -5.92
N THR A 94 13.18 8.42 -7.08
CA THR A 94 12.56 8.75 -8.37
C THR A 94 11.42 7.78 -8.69
N THR A 95 11.67 6.47 -8.68
CA THR A 95 10.66 5.45 -9.01
C THR A 95 9.73 5.14 -7.84
N ARG A 96 10.14 5.48 -6.62
CA ARG A 96 9.42 5.18 -5.37
C ARG A 96 9.27 3.68 -5.08
N ARG A 97 9.99 2.83 -5.82
CA ARG A 97 10.03 1.37 -5.64
C ARG A 97 11.00 0.97 -4.54
N VAL A 98 10.77 -0.18 -3.93
CA VAL A 98 11.69 -0.75 -2.95
C VAL A 98 12.93 -1.29 -3.67
N ILE A 99 14.09 -0.72 -3.36
CA ILE A 99 15.38 -1.13 -3.93
C ILE A 99 16.24 -1.91 -2.95
N GLN A 100 16.02 -1.76 -1.63
CA GLN A 100 16.69 -2.59 -0.64
C GLN A 100 15.73 -3.02 0.46
N LEU A 101 15.85 -4.29 0.85
CA LEU A 101 15.09 -4.90 1.94
C LEU A 101 16.05 -5.62 2.88
N SER A 102 16.03 -5.23 4.16
CA SER A 102 16.81 -5.84 5.22
C SER A 102 15.90 -6.49 6.24
N LEU A 103 15.95 -7.81 6.29
CA LEU A 103 15.27 -8.65 7.27
C LEU A 103 16.23 -9.16 8.33
N ALA A 104 17.41 -8.55 8.46
CA ALA A 104 18.47 -9.08 9.31
C ALA A 104 18.02 -9.21 10.78
N GLY A 105 18.08 -10.43 11.31
CA GLY A 105 17.64 -10.72 12.68
C GLY A 105 16.14 -10.51 12.95
N ALA A 106 15.31 -10.46 11.90
CA ALA A 106 13.87 -10.25 12.03
C ALA A 106 13.13 -11.52 12.50
N ARG A 107 13.68 -12.71 12.24
CA ARG A 107 13.08 -13.99 12.61
C ARG A 107 13.36 -14.32 14.07
N ASP A 108 12.32 -14.75 14.78
CA ASP A 108 12.48 -15.32 16.12
C ASP A 108 13.22 -16.67 16.03
N PHE A 109 14.32 -16.77 16.76
CA PHE A 109 15.11 -17.98 16.90
C PHE A 109 14.34 -19.17 17.50
N GLY A 110 13.27 -18.92 18.25
CA GLY A 110 12.36 -19.95 18.76
C GLY A 110 11.57 -20.68 17.67
N LEU A 111 11.45 -20.11 16.46
CA LEU A 111 10.71 -20.70 15.34
C LEU A 111 11.50 -21.77 14.55
N GLY A 112 12.74 -22.05 14.96
CA GLY A 112 13.61 -23.01 14.27
C GLY A 112 14.17 -22.50 12.94
N ASP A 113 14.69 -23.44 12.15
CA ASP A 113 15.31 -23.16 10.86
C ASP A 113 14.30 -22.57 9.86
N TRP A 114 14.80 -21.73 8.96
CA TRP A 114 13.99 -21.04 7.99
C TRP A 114 14.24 -21.56 6.59
N VAL A 115 13.23 -22.23 6.02
CA VAL A 115 13.14 -22.52 4.59
C VAL A 115 12.67 -21.26 3.87
N LEU A 116 13.57 -20.63 3.12
CA LEU A 116 13.24 -19.44 2.36
C LEU A 116 12.47 -19.78 1.07
N ASN A 117 11.26 -19.25 0.93
CA ASN A 117 10.58 -19.24 -0.36
C ASN A 117 10.92 -17.95 -1.12
N ALA A 118 11.72 -18.06 -2.19
CA ALA A 118 12.11 -16.91 -3.00
C ALA A 118 10.92 -16.18 -3.65
N SER A 119 9.77 -16.87 -3.81
CA SER A 119 8.55 -16.28 -4.36
C SER A 119 8.01 -15.11 -3.55
N LEU A 120 8.38 -15.02 -2.26
CA LEU A 120 8.02 -13.91 -1.37
C LEU A 120 8.54 -12.55 -1.85
N PHE A 121 9.58 -12.55 -2.68
CA PHE A 121 10.17 -11.30 -3.18
C PHE A 121 9.69 -10.91 -4.58
N LEU A 122 8.78 -11.68 -5.19
CA LEU A 122 8.21 -11.39 -6.50
C LEU A 122 7.56 -10.00 -6.63
N PRO A 123 6.93 -9.42 -5.58
CA PRO A 123 6.37 -8.07 -5.69
C PRO A 123 7.41 -6.96 -5.87
N PHE A 124 8.65 -7.14 -5.43
CA PHE A 124 9.69 -6.10 -5.44
C PHE A 124 10.49 -6.10 -6.75
N LYS A 125 9.92 -5.49 -7.79
CA LYS A 125 10.45 -5.54 -9.17
C LYS A 125 11.80 -4.86 -9.36
N GLU A 126 12.13 -3.88 -8.51
CA GLU A 126 13.38 -3.11 -8.59
C GLU A 126 14.34 -3.45 -7.42
N LEU A 127 14.13 -4.57 -6.73
CA LEU A 127 14.94 -4.96 -5.59
C LEU A 127 16.39 -5.24 -6.04
N GLN A 128 17.32 -4.45 -5.50
CA GLN A 128 18.76 -4.54 -5.79
C GLN A 128 19.54 -5.14 -4.60
N GLY A 129 19.03 -4.94 -3.37
CA GLY A 129 19.69 -5.42 -2.15
C GLY A 129 18.74 -6.21 -1.26
N LEU A 130 19.16 -7.40 -0.86
CA LEU A 130 18.43 -8.23 0.10
C LEU A 130 19.38 -8.68 1.21
N ASN A 131 19.08 -8.31 2.46
CA ASN A 131 19.85 -8.73 3.63
C ASN A 131 19.03 -9.68 4.50
N LEU A 132 19.37 -10.97 4.48
CA LEU A 132 18.74 -12.02 5.27
C LEU A 132 19.61 -12.51 6.43
N SER A 133 20.69 -11.79 6.75
CA SER A 133 21.66 -12.23 7.77
C SER A 133 21.00 -12.46 9.12
N ARG A 134 21.54 -13.39 9.92
CA ARG A 134 21.08 -13.66 11.29
C ARG A 134 19.62 -14.16 11.39
N ASN A 135 19.07 -14.80 10.35
CA ASN A 135 17.71 -15.39 10.38
C ASN A 135 17.66 -16.93 10.44
N ARG A 136 18.77 -17.62 10.74
CA ARG A 136 18.84 -19.11 10.75
C ARG A 136 18.27 -19.74 9.47
N LEU A 137 18.73 -19.26 8.33
CA LEU A 137 18.38 -19.89 7.05
C LEU A 137 18.92 -21.32 7.06
N GLU A 138 18.06 -22.28 6.70
CA GLU A 138 18.51 -23.62 6.39
C GLU A 138 19.47 -23.53 5.21
N SER A 139 20.58 -24.28 5.26
CA SER A 139 21.56 -24.29 4.18
C SER A 139 20.83 -24.57 2.86
N CYS A 140 21.01 -23.73 1.85
CA CYS A 140 20.47 -24.00 0.51
C CYS A 140 21.02 -25.36 0.07
N PHE A 141 20.14 -26.33 -0.19
CA PHE A 141 20.56 -27.58 -0.81
C PHE A 141 21.06 -27.23 -2.22
N GLU A 142 22.36 -27.42 -2.46
CA GLU A 142 22.86 -27.51 -3.82
C GLU A 142 22.12 -28.67 -4.48
N ASN A 143 21.41 -28.39 -5.58
CA ASN A 143 20.95 -29.48 -6.44
C ASN A 143 22.21 -30.20 -6.93
N GLU A 144 22.50 -31.38 -6.39
CA GLU A 144 23.52 -32.26 -6.94
C GLU A 144 23.12 -32.56 -8.38
N VAL A 145 23.80 -31.92 -9.33
CA VAL A 145 23.76 -32.29 -10.73
C VAL A 145 24.42 -33.67 -10.81
N PHE A 146 23.62 -34.73 -10.69
CA PHE A 146 24.03 -36.05 -11.13
C PHE A 146 24.13 -36.04 -12.66
N GLY A 147 25.23 -35.49 -13.14
CA GLY A 147 25.76 -35.79 -14.45
C GLY A 147 26.41 -37.17 -14.39
N SER A 148 25.63 -38.22 -14.65
CA SER A 148 26.20 -39.50 -15.06
C SER A 148 26.08 -39.58 -16.59
N THR A 149 27.23 -39.34 -17.23
CA THR A 149 27.65 -39.86 -18.53
C THR A 149 27.38 -41.35 -18.68
#